data_AF-A0A7L8RYT1-F1
#
_entry.id   AF-A0A7L8RYT1-F1
#
_cell.length_a   1.000
_cell.length_b   1.000
_cell.length_c   1.000
_cell.angle_alpha   90.00
_cell.angle_beta   90.00
_cell.angle_gamma   90.00
#
_symmetry.space_group_name_H-M   'P 1'
#
loop_
_entity.id
_entity.type
_entity.pdbx_description
1 polymer ?
#
loop_
_entity_poly.entity_id
_entity_poly.type
_entity_poly.pdbx_seq_one_letter_code
_entity_poly.pdbx_strand_id
1 'polypeptide(L)'
;MSRIKYLAAALCSILQIGDALSQSIETERPFQDIPFDERAAGAFAAAPEAITWYRFGNSVQKTPLSAADDRLPTDSRRPNGEPPGTRNPVTPPDTSIGKVYFTDASGNPKQCTGTLVIGDLVITAGHCVHPGNGGNFYTNIEFLPGYADGSFVGRFTAEEVTVFAGWYQSGDFAHDIAFIRVTPVPRSVHRIGLGLFKPSCRIGDYFPFIRHGYTPLLNNGERQWESGEAVSGCYQGLVYGSKRTHPGSSGSPSMARISGYVFAVHSAEDVQFPFGSYDALLTKAKLCFALRLYDASCSI
;
A
#
# COMPACT_ATOMS: atom_id res chain seq x y z
N MET A 1 75.59 4.01 6.97
CA MET A 1 75.00 2.68 6.71
C MET A 1 73.61 2.64 7.34
N SER A 2 72.59 2.24 6.55
CA SER A 2 71.23 1.83 6.98
C SER A 2 70.32 2.94 7.55
N ARG A 3 69.05 3.16 7.15
CA ARG A 3 68.14 2.57 6.17
C ARG A 3 67.00 3.57 5.95
N ILE A 4 66.61 3.70 4.69
CA ILE A 4 65.38 4.30 4.18
C ILE A 4 64.19 3.42 4.60
N LYS A 5 63.08 4.05 5.04
CA LYS A 5 61.66 3.77 4.72
C LYS A 5 60.76 4.22 5.90
N TYR A 6 59.49 4.48 5.59
CA TYR A 6 58.38 4.91 6.47
C TYR A 6 58.26 6.43 6.68
N LEU A 7 57.52 7.10 5.79
CA LEU A 7 56.24 7.75 6.13
C LEU A 7 55.67 8.44 4.86
N ALA A 8 55.39 7.63 3.84
CA ALA A 8 54.44 7.99 2.78
C ALA A 8 53.13 7.22 3.07
N ALA A 9 52.40 7.65 4.10
CA ALA A 9 51.13 7.02 4.47
C ALA A 9 50.18 7.95 5.26
N ALA A 10 50.25 9.27 5.05
CA ALA A 10 49.40 10.23 5.76
C ALA A 10 48.52 11.11 4.85
N LEU A 11 48.50 10.85 3.55
CA LEU A 11 47.72 11.64 2.57
C LEU A 11 46.63 10.85 1.84
N CYS A 12 46.43 9.57 2.19
CA CYS A 12 45.36 8.73 1.64
C CYS A 12 44.16 8.54 2.59
N SER A 13 44.12 9.27 3.72
CA SER A 13 43.10 9.09 4.76
C SER A 13 42.00 10.15 4.73
N ILE A 14 42.13 11.18 3.89
CA ILE A 14 41.14 12.28 3.79
C ILE A 14 40.21 12.10 2.59
N LEU A 15 40.61 11.34 1.56
CA LEU A 15 39.77 11.04 0.40
C LEU A 15 38.81 9.85 0.60
N GLN A 16 38.99 9.02 1.63
CA GLN A 16 38.07 7.91 1.94
C GLN A 16 36.89 8.30 2.85
N ILE A 17 36.87 9.54 3.37
CA ILE A 17 35.77 10.03 4.20
C ILE A 17 34.66 10.66 3.33
N GLY A 18 34.97 11.01 2.07
CA GLY A 18 34.00 11.51 1.09
C GLY A 18 33.11 10.43 0.48
N ASP A 19 33.62 9.19 0.33
CA ASP A 19 32.87 8.07 -0.27
C ASP A 19 32.04 7.28 0.75
N ALA A 20 32.26 7.49 2.04
CA ALA A 20 31.52 6.82 3.12
C ALA A 20 30.20 7.54 3.50
N LEU A 21 29.96 8.75 2.96
CA LEU A 21 28.72 9.51 3.19
C LEU A 21 27.72 9.43 2.02
N SER A 22 28.03 8.70 0.96
CA SER A 22 27.09 8.42 -0.15
C SER A 22 26.55 6.99 -0.17
N GLN A 23 26.82 6.19 0.87
CA GLN A 23 26.38 4.78 0.98
C GLN A 23 25.37 4.51 2.10
N SER A 24 24.76 5.54 2.71
CA SER A 24 23.57 5.36 3.55
C SER A 24 22.28 5.53 2.75
N ILE A 25 22.26 5.02 1.51
CA ILE A 25 21.02 4.48 0.96
C ILE A 25 20.78 3.23 1.81
N GLU A 26 20.04 3.40 2.89
CA GLU A 26 19.49 2.28 3.63
C GLU A 26 18.89 1.34 2.59
N THR A 27 19.52 0.17 2.47
CA THR A 27 18.98 -1.00 1.82
C THR A 27 17.48 -1.06 2.11
N GLU A 28 16.65 -0.83 1.10
CA GLU A 28 15.23 -1.15 1.13
C GLU A 28 15.14 -2.58 1.64
N ARG A 29 14.77 -2.75 2.93
CA ARG A 29 14.82 -4.06 3.58
C ARG A 29 13.89 -4.98 2.79
N PRO A 30 14.37 -6.01 2.09
CA PRO A 30 13.48 -6.87 1.35
C PRO A 30 12.68 -7.68 2.37
N PHE A 31 11.38 -7.45 2.36
CA PHE A 31 10.29 -8.35 2.73
C PHE A 31 10.63 -9.45 3.75
N GLN A 32 10.15 -9.32 4.98
CA GLN A 32 10.19 -10.43 5.94
C GLN A 32 9.02 -11.39 5.69
N ASP A 33 9.33 -12.64 5.32
CA ASP A 33 8.35 -13.70 5.18
C ASP A 33 7.67 -14.02 6.51
N ILE A 34 6.34 -13.86 6.56
CA ILE A 34 5.51 -14.35 7.66
C ILE A 34 5.07 -15.79 7.32
N PRO A 35 5.25 -16.79 8.22
CA PRO A 35 4.93 -18.21 7.95
C PRO A 35 3.45 -18.47 7.61
N PHE A 36 3.19 -19.55 6.87
CA PHE A 36 1.94 -19.86 6.16
C PHE A 36 1.24 -21.15 6.66
N ASP A 37 -0.09 -21.24 6.45
CA ASP A 37 -0.81 -22.51 6.29
C ASP A 37 -1.34 -22.66 4.84
N GLU A 38 -0.66 -23.48 4.02
CA GLU A 38 -1.02 -23.77 2.62
C GLU A 38 -2.45 -24.26 2.40
N ARG A 39 -3.08 -24.77 3.46
CA ARG A 39 -4.40 -25.41 3.38
C ARG A 39 -5.54 -24.40 3.34
N ALA A 40 -5.29 -23.12 3.62
CA ALA A 40 -6.31 -22.07 3.72
C ALA A 40 -6.32 -21.07 2.54
N ALA A 41 -5.50 -21.29 1.50
CA ALA A 41 -5.42 -20.40 0.35
C ALA A 41 -5.72 -21.14 -0.98
N GLY A 42 -6.35 -20.43 -1.91
CA GLY A 42 -6.68 -20.92 -3.25
C GLY A 42 -6.16 -19.96 -4.32
N ALA A 43 -5.88 -20.49 -5.50
CA ALA A 43 -5.49 -19.68 -6.66
C ALA A 43 -6.70 -18.86 -7.15
N PHE A 44 -6.44 -17.62 -7.58
CA PHE A 44 -7.46 -16.81 -8.22
C PHE A 44 -7.91 -17.41 -9.57
N ALA A 45 -9.22 -17.42 -9.81
CA ALA A 45 -9.83 -18.12 -10.94
C ALA A 45 -9.93 -17.28 -12.23
N ALA A 46 -9.90 -15.95 -12.15
CA ALA A 46 -9.94 -15.08 -13.33
C ALA A 46 -8.53 -14.84 -13.90
N ALA A 47 -8.45 -14.32 -15.14
CA ALA A 47 -7.18 -14.00 -15.78
C ALA A 47 -6.40 -13.00 -14.90
N PRO A 48 -5.24 -13.38 -14.33
CA PRO A 48 -4.50 -12.55 -13.40
C PRO A 48 -3.77 -11.51 -14.24
N GLU A 49 -4.41 -10.38 -14.49
CA GLU A 49 -3.85 -9.29 -15.29
C GLU A 49 -3.94 -7.98 -14.52
N ALA A 50 -3.01 -7.07 -14.77
CA ALA A 50 -3.06 -5.69 -14.34
C ALA A 50 -3.41 -4.79 -15.54
N ILE A 51 -4.30 -3.84 -15.31
CA ILE A 51 -4.87 -2.94 -16.30
C ILE A 51 -4.33 -1.54 -16.01
N THR A 52 -3.46 -1.04 -16.89
CA THR A 52 -2.76 0.24 -16.70
C THR A 52 -3.24 1.28 -17.69
N TRP A 53 -3.68 2.42 -17.15
CA TRP A 53 -4.00 3.62 -17.90
C TRP A 53 -2.87 4.64 -17.78
N TYR A 54 -2.59 5.33 -18.88
CA TYR A 54 -1.56 6.35 -18.97
C TYR A 54 -2.22 7.70 -19.23
N ARG A 55 -1.85 8.73 -18.47
CA ARG A 55 -2.45 10.06 -18.59
C ARG A 55 -2.33 10.66 -19.98
N PHE A 56 -1.23 10.37 -20.68
CA PHE A 56 -0.95 10.85 -22.03
C PHE A 56 -1.21 9.81 -23.12
N GLY A 57 -1.71 8.63 -22.75
CA GLY A 57 -2.03 7.54 -23.67
C GLY A 57 -3.54 7.37 -23.81
N ASN A 58 -4.06 7.37 -25.04
CA ASN A 58 -5.45 6.98 -25.30
C ASN A 58 -5.67 5.45 -25.26
N SER A 59 -4.77 4.70 -24.64
CA SER A 59 -4.83 3.23 -24.59
C SER A 59 -4.56 2.70 -23.18
N VAL A 60 -5.23 1.60 -22.89
CA VAL A 60 -5.04 0.81 -21.67
C VAL A 60 -4.11 -0.35 -22.01
N GLN A 61 -3.05 -0.54 -21.23
CA GLN A 61 -2.14 -1.68 -21.35
C GLN A 61 -2.57 -2.79 -20.39
N LYS A 62 -2.59 -4.03 -20.88
CA LYS A 62 -2.84 -5.21 -20.06
C LYS A 62 -1.53 -5.94 -19.82
N THR A 63 -1.19 -6.18 -18.56
CA THR A 63 0.05 -6.86 -18.18
C THR A 63 -0.28 -8.14 -17.41
N PRO A 64 0.14 -9.32 -17.87
CA PRO A 64 -0.08 -10.57 -17.13
C PRO A 64 0.65 -10.62 -15.78
N LEU A 65 0.00 -11.29 -14.83
CA LEU A 65 0.49 -11.64 -13.51
C LEU A 65 0.62 -13.18 -13.41
N SER A 66 1.38 -13.64 -12.42
CA SER A 66 1.48 -15.07 -12.15
C SER A 66 0.23 -15.57 -11.40
N ALA A 67 -0.65 -16.31 -12.08
CA ALA A 67 -1.86 -16.90 -11.47
C ALA A 67 -1.53 -17.73 -10.22
N ALA A 68 -0.44 -18.49 -10.30
CA ALA A 68 -0.01 -19.39 -9.24
C ALA A 68 0.43 -18.66 -7.97
N ASP A 69 0.87 -17.41 -8.11
CA ASP A 69 1.33 -16.53 -7.03
C ASP A 69 0.23 -15.59 -6.50
N ASP A 70 -0.93 -15.56 -7.16
CA ASP A 70 -2.09 -14.80 -6.72
C ASP A 70 -3.02 -15.67 -5.87
N ARG A 71 -2.49 -16.09 -4.73
CA ARG A 71 -3.20 -16.94 -3.78
C ARG A 71 -3.86 -16.11 -2.70
N LEU A 72 -5.16 -16.29 -2.55
CA LEU A 72 -5.99 -15.57 -1.60
C LEU A 72 -6.60 -16.54 -0.58
N PRO A 73 -6.92 -16.08 0.63
CA PRO A 73 -7.67 -16.86 1.60
C PRO A 73 -8.98 -17.41 1.03
N THR A 74 -9.21 -18.71 1.19
CA THR A 74 -10.48 -19.36 0.82
C THR A 74 -11.42 -19.51 2.00
N ASP A 75 -10.88 -19.48 3.23
CA ASP A 75 -11.70 -19.54 4.43
C ASP A 75 -12.55 -18.26 4.55
N SER A 76 -13.83 -18.47 4.84
CA SER A 76 -14.85 -17.42 4.90
C SER A 76 -15.44 -17.35 6.31
N ARG A 77 -14.58 -17.07 7.27
CA ARG A 77 -14.92 -16.96 8.69
C ARG A 77 -14.88 -15.52 9.14
N ARG A 78 -16.08 -15.01 9.47
CA ARG A 78 -16.26 -13.70 10.08
C ARG A 78 -16.25 -13.84 11.61
N PRO A 79 -15.45 -13.06 12.34
CA PRO A 79 -15.46 -13.05 13.79
C PRO A 79 -16.72 -12.35 14.32
N ASN A 80 -17.24 -12.84 15.43
CA ASN A 80 -18.30 -12.15 16.18
C ASN A 80 -17.65 -11.31 17.29
N GLY A 81 -17.61 -9.98 17.13
CA GLY A 81 -17.25 -9.06 18.22
C GLY A 81 -16.29 -7.94 17.84
N GLU A 82 -16.45 -6.82 18.54
CA GLU A 82 -15.62 -5.62 18.46
C GLU A 82 -14.53 -5.68 19.56
N PRO A 83 -13.24 -5.60 19.24
CA PRO A 83 -12.26 -5.14 20.19
C PRO A 83 -12.29 -3.59 20.27
N PRO A 84 -12.30 -3.02 21.47
CA PRO A 84 -12.22 -1.58 21.64
C PRO A 84 -10.88 -1.05 21.13
N GLY A 85 -10.89 0.13 20.53
CA GLY A 85 -9.65 0.88 20.35
C GLY A 85 -9.89 2.28 19.85
N THR A 86 -9.11 3.21 20.37
CA THR A 86 -9.18 4.61 19.96
C THR A 86 -8.49 4.81 18.62
N ARG A 87 -8.92 5.84 17.89
CA ARG A 87 -8.19 6.41 16.76
C ARG A 87 -7.56 7.70 17.25
N ASN A 88 -6.28 7.87 17.01
CA ASN A 88 -5.53 9.02 17.52
C ASN A 88 -5.03 9.85 16.34
N PRO A 89 -5.08 11.19 16.42
CA PRO A 89 -4.40 12.04 15.45
C PRO A 89 -2.90 11.76 15.44
N VAL A 90 -2.29 11.75 14.26
CA VAL A 90 -0.85 11.59 14.08
C VAL A 90 -0.20 12.98 14.04
N THR A 91 0.82 13.22 14.86
CA THR A 91 1.50 14.52 14.94
C THR A 91 2.99 14.33 15.27
N PRO A 92 3.92 14.76 14.38
CA PRO A 92 3.69 15.26 13.02
C PRO A 92 3.11 14.17 12.10
N PRO A 93 2.42 14.53 11.00
CA PRO A 93 1.87 13.53 10.08
C PRO A 93 2.99 12.70 9.43
N ASP A 94 2.74 11.41 9.20
CA ASP A 94 3.63 10.55 8.42
C ASP A 94 3.58 10.98 6.96
N THR A 95 4.69 11.52 6.47
CA THR A 95 4.80 12.05 5.11
C THR A 95 4.78 10.97 4.02
N SER A 96 4.89 9.69 4.38
CA SER A 96 4.73 8.59 3.42
C SER A 96 3.26 8.34 3.10
N ILE A 97 2.33 8.81 3.93
CA ILE A 97 0.90 8.56 3.81
C ILE A 97 0.16 9.88 3.59
N GLY A 98 -0.79 9.89 2.67
CA GLY A 98 -1.41 11.13 2.21
C GLY A 98 -2.84 10.96 1.74
N LYS A 99 -3.47 12.10 1.44
CA LYS A 99 -4.76 12.12 0.75
C LYS A 99 -4.55 11.82 -0.73
N VAL A 100 -5.42 11.01 -1.29
CA VAL A 100 -5.57 10.84 -2.75
C VAL A 100 -6.84 11.56 -3.16
N TYR A 101 -6.72 12.62 -3.95
CA TYR A 101 -7.87 13.32 -4.52
C TYR A 101 -8.08 12.88 -5.95
N PHE A 102 -9.35 12.84 -6.38
CA PHE A 102 -9.74 12.49 -7.75
C PHE A 102 -11.12 13.06 -8.09
N THR A 103 -11.44 13.09 -9.38
CA THR A 103 -12.76 13.39 -9.91
C THR A 103 -13.42 12.12 -10.42
N ASP A 104 -14.56 11.75 -9.82
CA ASP A 104 -15.31 10.54 -10.18
C ASP A 104 -15.99 10.65 -11.56
N ALA A 105 -16.62 9.57 -12.00
CA ALA A 105 -17.31 9.50 -13.29
C ALA A 105 -18.50 10.48 -13.41
N SER A 106 -19.01 11.00 -12.29
CA SER A 106 -20.07 12.01 -12.25
C SER A 106 -19.52 13.43 -12.17
N GLY A 107 -18.19 13.62 -12.21
CA GLY A 107 -17.56 14.93 -12.12
C GLY A 107 -17.40 15.46 -10.69
N ASN A 108 -17.65 14.65 -9.66
CA ASN A 108 -17.55 15.09 -8.28
C ASN A 108 -16.13 14.90 -7.74
N PRO A 109 -15.59 15.86 -6.95
CA PRO A 109 -14.36 15.66 -6.22
C PRO A 109 -14.57 14.63 -5.11
N LYS A 110 -13.64 13.69 -4.99
CA LYS A 110 -13.61 12.64 -3.97
C LYS A 110 -12.23 12.56 -3.34
N GLN A 111 -12.17 11.94 -2.17
CA GLN A 111 -10.91 11.65 -1.50
C GLN A 111 -10.82 10.20 -1.04
N CYS A 112 -9.59 9.73 -1.02
CA CYS A 112 -9.13 8.48 -0.43
C CYS A 112 -7.85 8.75 0.37
N THR A 113 -7.26 7.68 0.90
CA THR A 113 -5.92 7.62 1.45
C THR A 113 -5.00 6.88 0.48
N GLY A 114 -3.72 7.23 0.46
CA GLY A 114 -2.69 6.50 -0.28
C GLY A 114 -1.37 6.47 0.48
N THR A 115 -0.50 5.54 0.10
CA THR A 115 0.82 5.36 0.73
C THR A 115 1.90 5.32 -0.33
N LEU A 116 2.95 6.13 -0.16
CA LEU A 116 4.15 6.11 -0.98
C LEU A 116 5.01 4.91 -0.59
N VAL A 117 5.29 4.01 -1.55
CA VAL A 117 5.87 2.69 -1.25
C VAL A 117 7.24 2.43 -1.87
N ILE A 118 7.41 2.63 -3.18
CA ILE A 118 8.70 2.46 -3.86
C ILE A 118 8.81 3.49 -4.99
N GLY A 119 9.95 4.16 -5.07
CA GLY A 119 10.14 5.27 -6.02
C GLY A 119 9.06 6.35 -5.86
N ASP A 120 8.27 6.51 -6.93
CA ASP A 120 7.14 7.45 -7.05
C ASP A 120 5.80 6.70 -7.16
N LEU A 121 5.75 5.44 -6.70
CA LEU A 121 4.54 4.64 -6.66
C LEU A 121 3.79 4.85 -5.35
N VAL A 122 2.52 5.19 -5.48
CA VAL A 122 1.55 5.27 -4.40
C VAL A 122 0.62 4.06 -4.50
N ILE A 123 0.50 3.28 -3.42
CA ILE A 123 -0.53 2.25 -3.30
C ILE A 123 -1.80 2.86 -2.69
N THR A 124 -2.96 2.50 -3.24
CA THR A 124 -4.29 2.88 -2.76
C THR A 124 -5.31 1.79 -3.14
N ALA A 125 -6.61 2.01 -2.89
CA ALA A 125 -7.65 1.08 -3.31
C ALA A 125 -7.98 1.26 -4.81
N GLY A 126 -8.41 0.18 -5.46
CA GLY A 126 -8.87 0.20 -6.86
C GLY A 126 -10.02 1.16 -7.08
N HIS A 127 -10.98 1.18 -6.17
CA HIS A 127 -12.16 2.04 -6.22
C HIS A 127 -11.86 3.52 -6.02
N CYS A 128 -10.65 3.87 -5.58
CA CYS A 128 -10.21 5.27 -5.49
C CYS A 128 -9.79 5.83 -6.85
N VAL A 129 -9.59 4.99 -7.85
CA VAL A 129 -9.10 5.40 -9.17
C VAL A 129 -9.94 4.87 -10.33
N HIS A 130 -10.82 3.89 -10.07
CA HIS A 130 -11.64 3.24 -11.08
C HIS A 130 -12.93 2.69 -10.45
N PRO A 131 -14.12 2.87 -11.04
CA PRO A 131 -15.40 2.44 -10.44
C PRO A 131 -15.60 0.91 -10.35
N GLY A 132 -14.72 0.15 -10.99
CA GLY A 132 -14.88 -1.30 -11.21
C GLY A 132 -15.85 -1.59 -12.37
N ASN A 133 -16.19 -2.87 -12.55
CA ASN A 133 -17.26 -3.32 -13.45
C ASN A 133 -17.22 -2.75 -14.89
N GLY A 134 -16.01 -2.59 -15.46
CA GLY A 134 -15.80 -2.14 -16.83
C GLY A 134 -16.02 -0.64 -17.07
N GLY A 135 -16.04 0.19 -16.02
CA GLY A 135 -16.12 1.64 -16.17
C GLY A 135 -14.83 2.28 -16.70
N ASN A 136 -14.76 3.61 -16.63
CA ASN A 136 -13.56 4.38 -17.00
C ASN A 136 -12.77 4.78 -15.76
N PHE A 137 -11.45 4.92 -15.92
CA PHE A 137 -10.60 5.51 -14.89
C PHE A 137 -11.06 6.92 -14.53
N TYR A 138 -10.91 7.27 -13.26
CA TYR A 138 -11.16 8.61 -12.75
C TYR A 138 -10.09 9.59 -13.24
N THR A 139 -10.41 10.87 -13.13
CA THR A 139 -9.55 11.96 -13.64
C THR A 139 -9.05 12.84 -12.49
N ASN A 140 -8.12 13.74 -12.79
CA ASN A 140 -7.54 14.68 -11.82
C ASN A 140 -6.99 13.99 -10.56
N ILE A 141 -6.36 12.83 -10.74
CA ILE A 141 -5.84 12.02 -9.65
C ILE A 141 -4.53 12.64 -9.14
N GLU A 142 -4.46 12.88 -7.83
CA GLU A 142 -3.31 13.50 -7.18
C GLU A 142 -3.09 12.97 -5.76
N PHE A 143 -1.83 12.94 -5.34
CA PHE A 143 -1.39 12.49 -4.03
C PHE A 143 -0.78 13.66 -3.24
N LEU A 144 -1.29 13.86 -2.02
CA LEU A 144 -0.86 14.90 -1.08
C LEU A 144 -0.31 14.23 0.20
N PRO A 145 0.99 13.88 0.23
CA PRO A 145 1.64 13.25 1.38
C PRO A 145 1.73 14.16 2.59
N GLY A 146 1.52 13.58 3.78
CA GLY A 146 1.66 14.28 5.06
C GLY A 146 0.65 15.41 5.26
N TYR A 147 -0.56 15.27 4.69
CA TYR A 147 -1.59 16.29 4.80
C TYR A 147 -1.98 16.57 6.26
N ALA A 148 -1.95 17.83 6.68
CA ALA A 148 -2.43 18.28 7.97
C ALA A 148 -2.90 19.73 7.89
N ASP A 149 -4.21 19.96 8.07
CA ASP A 149 -4.85 21.29 8.05
C ASP A 149 -4.41 22.18 6.87
N GLY A 150 -4.46 21.62 5.65
CA GLY A 150 -4.03 22.31 4.43
C GLY A 150 -2.52 22.36 4.17
N SER A 151 -1.68 21.95 5.12
CA SER A 151 -0.24 21.75 4.90
C SER A 151 0.01 20.34 4.35
N PHE A 152 0.95 20.19 3.42
CA PHE A 152 1.39 18.90 2.86
C PHE A 152 2.77 19.09 2.21
N VAL A 153 3.49 17.99 1.98
CA VAL A 153 4.86 18.05 1.41
C VAL A 153 4.86 18.60 -0.01
N GLY A 154 3.89 18.18 -0.81
CA GLY A 154 3.76 18.56 -2.21
C GLY A 154 2.48 17.98 -2.81
N ARG A 155 2.15 18.43 -4.02
CA ARG A 155 1.04 17.90 -4.81
C ARG A 155 1.62 17.13 -5.97
N PHE A 156 1.42 15.83 -5.98
CA PHE A 156 2.00 14.95 -7.00
C PHE A 156 0.89 14.37 -7.86
N THR A 157 0.90 14.68 -9.16
CA THR A 157 -0.19 14.29 -10.06
C THR A 157 0.07 12.92 -10.66
N ALA A 158 -0.98 12.13 -10.85
CA ALA A 158 -0.86 10.83 -11.52
C ALA A 158 -0.36 10.99 -12.96
N GLU A 159 0.57 10.11 -13.34
CA GLU A 159 1.07 9.91 -14.71
C GLU A 159 0.59 8.56 -15.25
N GLU A 160 0.55 7.55 -14.38
CA GLU A 160 0.09 6.19 -14.67
C GLU A 160 -0.78 5.70 -13.52
N VAL A 161 -1.83 4.95 -13.86
CA VAL A 161 -2.74 4.35 -12.88
C VAL A 161 -2.97 2.91 -13.27
N THR A 162 -2.74 2.00 -12.33
CA THR A 162 -2.93 0.57 -12.53
C THR A 162 -3.93 0.02 -11.53
N VAL A 163 -4.86 -0.79 -12.02
CA VAL A 163 -5.77 -1.63 -11.20
C VAL A 163 -5.65 -3.08 -11.63
N PHE A 164 -6.02 -4.00 -10.74
CA PHE A 164 -6.08 -5.43 -11.08
C PHE A 164 -7.35 -5.77 -11.87
N ALA A 165 -7.28 -6.74 -12.78
CA ALA A 165 -8.38 -7.14 -13.65
C ALA A 165 -9.62 -7.59 -12.88
N GLY A 166 -9.45 -8.26 -11.73
CA GLY A 166 -10.57 -8.63 -10.85
C GLY A 166 -11.39 -7.41 -10.39
N TRP A 167 -10.73 -6.30 -10.06
CA TRP A 167 -11.42 -5.04 -9.76
C TRP A 167 -11.98 -4.41 -11.03
N TYR A 168 -11.14 -4.24 -12.06
CA TYR A 168 -11.50 -3.57 -13.31
C TYR A 168 -12.75 -4.18 -13.95
N GLN A 169 -12.85 -5.51 -14.02
CA GLN A 169 -13.89 -6.21 -14.77
C GLN A 169 -15.11 -6.56 -13.91
N SER A 170 -14.91 -6.93 -12.65
CA SER A 170 -15.96 -7.52 -11.80
C SER A 170 -16.15 -6.83 -10.45
N GLY A 171 -15.42 -5.75 -10.16
CA GLY A 171 -15.51 -5.07 -8.86
C GLY A 171 -15.15 -6.00 -7.70
N ASP A 172 -14.25 -6.96 -7.93
CA ASP A 172 -13.83 -7.92 -6.90
C ASP A 172 -13.00 -7.21 -5.84
N PHE A 173 -13.52 -7.15 -4.61
CA PHE A 173 -12.88 -6.51 -3.48
C PHE A 173 -11.52 -7.15 -3.13
N ALA A 174 -11.30 -8.44 -3.38
CA ALA A 174 -9.98 -9.04 -3.14
C ALA A 174 -8.89 -8.47 -4.07
N HIS A 175 -9.31 -7.81 -5.16
CA HIS A 175 -8.48 -7.13 -6.14
C HIS A 175 -8.59 -5.61 -6.10
N ASP A 176 -9.28 -5.06 -5.10
CA ASP A 176 -9.47 -3.62 -4.89
C ASP A 176 -8.19 -2.94 -4.38
N ILE A 177 -7.15 -3.01 -5.20
CA ILE A 177 -5.84 -2.40 -5.00
C ILE A 177 -5.47 -1.69 -6.30
N ALA A 178 -4.91 -0.50 -6.17
CA ALA A 178 -4.34 0.26 -7.26
C ALA A 178 -2.92 0.71 -6.94
N PHE A 179 -2.14 0.90 -8.00
CA PHE A 179 -0.90 1.66 -7.97
C PHE A 179 -1.06 2.92 -8.81
N ILE A 180 -0.58 4.04 -8.28
CA ILE A 180 -0.52 5.32 -8.98
C ILE A 180 0.96 5.68 -9.09
N ARG A 181 1.51 5.75 -10.31
CA ARG A 181 2.77 6.46 -10.52
C ARG A 181 2.45 7.94 -10.59
N VAL A 182 3.01 8.69 -9.66
CA VAL A 182 2.87 10.15 -9.63
C VAL A 182 4.14 10.81 -10.18
N THR A 183 4.03 12.10 -10.48
CA THR A 183 5.20 12.96 -10.73
C THR A 183 6.25 12.81 -9.61
N PRO A 184 7.56 12.96 -9.91
CA PRO A 184 8.64 12.64 -8.97
C PRO A 184 8.47 13.22 -7.56
N VAL A 185 8.58 12.35 -6.55
CA VAL A 185 8.50 12.71 -5.13
C VAL A 185 9.91 12.86 -4.55
N PRO A 186 10.23 13.95 -3.81
CA PRO A 186 11.55 14.15 -3.22
C PRO A 186 12.03 12.94 -2.42
N ARG A 187 13.31 12.58 -2.54
CA ARG A 187 13.91 11.45 -1.81
C ARG A 187 13.88 11.58 -0.28
N SER A 188 13.67 12.80 0.23
CA SER A 188 13.52 13.06 1.66
C SER A 188 12.20 12.53 2.24
N VAL A 189 11.20 12.23 1.41
CA VAL A 189 9.95 11.60 1.85
C VAL A 189 10.21 10.10 2.04
N HIS A 190 9.84 9.55 3.20
CA HIS A 190 10.02 8.12 3.44
C HIS A 190 9.08 7.28 2.55
N ARG A 191 9.52 6.05 2.24
CA ARG A 191 8.82 5.06 1.43
C ARG A 191 8.52 3.86 2.32
N ILE A 192 7.26 3.49 2.47
CA ILE A 192 6.89 2.35 3.30
C ILE A 192 6.99 1.07 2.47
N GLY A 193 7.79 0.11 2.97
CA GLY A 193 7.95 -1.18 2.32
C GLY A 193 6.62 -1.93 2.19
N LEU A 194 6.48 -2.68 1.10
CA LEU A 194 5.41 -3.65 0.95
C LEU A 194 5.83 -4.97 1.64
N GLY A 195 4.88 -5.81 2.01
CA GLY A 195 5.12 -7.05 2.76
C GLY A 195 4.18 -8.16 2.33
N LEU A 196 4.68 -9.40 2.29
CA LEU A 196 3.82 -10.57 2.25
C LEU A 196 3.21 -10.79 3.62
N PHE A 197 1.91 -11.02 3.66
CA PHE A 197 1.22 -11.50 4.85
C PHE A 197 0.37 -12.70 4.49
N LYS A 198 0.46 -13.72 5.35
CA LYS A 198 -0.24 -14.99 5.17
C LYS A 198 -1.11 -15.21 6.41
N PRO A 199 -2.39 -14.78 6.38
CA PRO A 199 -3.26 -14.95 7.53
C PRO A 199 -3.57 -16.44 7.77
N SER A 200 -3.69 -16.85 9.03
CA SER A 200 -4.20 -18.19 9.35
C SER A 200 -5.69 -18.34 9.11
N CYS A 201 -6.43 -17.21 9.07
CA CYS A 201 -7.89 -17.11 8.88
C CYS A 201 -8.74 -17.92 9.87
N ARG A 202 -8.13 -18.46 10.93
CA ARG A 202 -8.83 -19.16 12.01
C ARG A 202 -9.40 -18.14 12.98
N ILE A 203 -10.67 -18.32 13.35
CA ILE A 203 -11.30 -17.50 14.38
C ILE A 203 -10.50 -17.64 15.69
N GLY A 204 -10.09 -16.51 16.26
CA GLY A 204 -9.31 -16.45 17.50
C GLY A 204 -7.81 -16.31 17.29
N ASP A 205 -7.30 -16.49 16.07
CA ASP A 205 -5.94 -16.09 15.72
C ASP A 205 -5.93 -14.60 15.39
N TYR A 206 -5.09 -13.85 16.09
CA TYR A 206 -4.97 -12.40 15.91
C TYR A 206 -3.60 -12.03 15.39
N PHE A 207 -3.56 -11.27 14.30
CA PHE A 207 -2.33 -10.65 13.82
C PHE A 207 -2.42 -9.12 13.97
N PRO A 208 -1.59 -8.50 14.82
CA PRO A 208 -1.73 -7.09 15.10
C PRO A 208 -1.09 -6.24 14.00
N PHE A 209 -1.81 -5.19 13.59
CA PHE A 209 -1.35 -4.22 12.60
C PHE A 209 -1.68 -2.79 13.05
N ILE A 210 -1.12 -1.84 12.33
CA ILE A 210 -1.41 -0.42 12.48
C ILE A 210 -1.98 0.07 11.15
N ARG A 211 -3.02 0.89 11.22
CA ARG A 211 -3.65 1.52 10.08
C ARG A 211 -3.57 3.02 10.23
N HIS A 212 -3.11 3.70 9.18
CA HIS A 212 -3.14 5.15 9.09
C HIS A 212 -4.10 5.58 8.01
N GLY A 213 -4.68 6.76 8.13
CA GLY A 213 -5.37 7.35 6.98
C GLY A 213 -6.07 8.64 7.27
N TYR A 214 -7.02 8.97 6.39
CA TYR A 214 -7.84 10.16 6.45
C TYR A 214 -9.30 9.77 6.33
N THR A 215 -10.18 10.44 7.06
CA THR A 215 -11.63 10.30 6.85
C THR A 215 -12.31 11.60 7.22
N PRO A 216 -13.29 12.10 6.44
CA PRO A 216 -14.04 13.29 6.79
C PRO A 216 -14.76 13.21 8.14
N LEU A 217 -14.99 12.01 8.69
CA LEU A 217 -15.63 11.86 10.00
C LEU A 217 -14.71 12.20 11.18
N LEU A 218 -13.39 12.24 10.98
CA LEU A 218 -12.42 12.56 12.02
C LEU A 218 -11.72 13.86 11.65
N ASN A 219 -11.86 14.88 12.50
CA ASN A 219 -11.28 16.20 12.26
C ASN A 219 -11.61 16.77 10.87
N ASN A 220 -12.81 16.50 10.34
CA ASN A 220 -13.23 16.86 8.98
C ASN A 220 -12.31 16.32 7.86
N GLY A 221 -11.52 15.28 8.15
CA GLY A 221 -10.52 14.74 7.25
C GLY A 221 -9.23 15.55 7.20
N GLU A 222 -9.09 16.59 8.02
CA GLU A 222 -7.94 17.51 7.96
C GLU A 222 -6.69 16.96 8.65
N ARG A 223 -6.84 15.92 9.46
CA ARG A 223 -5.73 15.27 10.16
C ARG A 223 -5.66 13.80 9.84
N GLN A 224 -4.42 13.33 9.69
CA GLN A 224 -4.12 11.91 9.64
C GLN A 224 -4.46 11.29 11.00
N TRP A 225 -5.09 10.12 10.98
CA TRP A 225 -5.31 9.30 12.15
C TRP A 225 -4.52 8.00 12.06
N GLU A 226 -4.23 7.44 13.23
CA GLU A 226 -3.68 6.10 13.41
C GLU A 226 -4.65 5.26 14.25
N SER A 227 -4.75 3.98 13.92
CA SER A 227 -5.50 2.98 14.64
C SER A 227 -4.69 1.70 14.78
N GLY A 228 -4.53 1.23 16.02
CA GLY A 228 -4.06 -0.13 16.29
C GLY A 228 -5.17 -1.15 16.11
N GLU A 229 -4.97 -2.17 15.29
CA GLU A 229 -5.97 -3.17 14.92
C GLU A 229 -5.39 -4.59 14.96
N ALA A 230 -6.26 -5.59 14.80
CA ALA A 230 -5.83 -6.95 14.54
C ALA A 230 -6.62 -7.54 13.37
N VAL A 231 -5.96 -8.34 12.55
CA VAL A 231 -6.65 -9.26 11.65
C VAL A 231 -7.30 -10.30 12.54
N SER A 232 -8.62 -10.46 12.41
CA SER A 232 -9.40 -11.37 13.25
C SER A 232 -10.08 -12.48 12.46
N GLY A 233 -10.11 -12.39 11.13
CA GLY A 233 -10.67 -13.42 10.24
C GLY A 233 -10.41 -13.11 8.77
N CYS A 234 -10.99 -13.93 7.89
CA CYS A 234 -10.91 -13.75 6.44
C CYS A 234 -12.28 -14.01 5.81
N TYR A 235 -12.58 -13.32 4.72
CA TYR A 235 -13.84 -13.49 4.00
C TYR A 235 -13.63 -13.18 2.52
N GLN A 236 -13.98 -14.10 1.63
CA GLN A 236 -13.90 -13.91 0.18
C GLN A 236 -12.54 -13.35 -0.31
N GLY A 237 -11.43 -13.90 0.18
CA GLY A 237 -10.08 -13.46 -0.20
C GLY A 237 -9.58 -12.18 0.48
N LEU A 238 -10.40 -11.56 1.34
CA LEU A 238 -10.05 -10.38 2.11
C LEU A 238 -9.65 -10.77 3.53
N VAL A 239 -8.82 -9.94 4.17
CA VAL A 239 -8.66 -10.00 5.63
C VAL A 239 -9.66 -9.08 6.31
N TYR A 240 -10.19 -9.56 7.43
CA TYR A 240 -11.12 -8.82 8.27
C TYR A 240 -10.34 -8.11 9.37
N GLY A 241 -10.34 -6.78 9.29
CA GLY A 241 -9.82 -5.90 10.33
C GLY A 241 -10.82 -5.77 11.46
N SER A 242 -10.30 -5.73 12.68
CA SER A 242 -11.11 -5.72 13.89
C SER A 242 -11.79 -4.38 14.19
N LYS A 243 -11.71 -3.38 13.31
CA LYS A 243 -12.37 -2.10 13.52
C LYS A 243 -13.05 -1.65 12.25
N ARG A 244 -14.22 -1.05 12.40
CA ARG A 244 -14.87 -0.35 11.30
C ARG A 244 -13.98 0.82 10.89
N THR A 245 -14.03 1.16 9.61
CA THR A 245 -13.45 2.38 9.06
C THR A 245 -14.57 3.28 8.53
N HIS A 246 -14.24 4.37 7.83
CA HIS A 246 -15.22 5.38 7.40
C HIS A 246 -14.88 5.88 6.00
N PRO A 247 -15.85 6.39 5.21
CA PRO A 247 -15.57 6.92 3.88
C PRO A 247 -14.36 7.86 3.88
N GLY A 248 -13.52 7.76 2.85
CA GLY A 248 -12.25 8.47 2.75
C GLY A 248 -11.05 7.69 3.31
N SER A 249 -11.26 6.71 4.20
CA SER A 249 -10.16 5.83 4.65
C SER A 249 -9.75 4.82 3.59
N SER A 250 -10.55 4.61 2.55
CA SER A 250 -10.23 3.76 1.41
C SER A 250 -8.80 3.98 0.92
N GLY A 251 -8.05 2.90 0.73
CA GLY A 251 -6.63 2.96 0.37
C GLY A 251 -5.66 3.11 1.55
N SER A 252 -6.15 3.22 2.79
CA SER A 252 -5.31 3.20 4.00
C SER A 252 -4.46 1.94 4.07
N PRO A 253 -3.17 2.01 4.42
CA PRO A 253 -2.32 0.84 4.54
C PRO A 253 -2.65 0.07 5.83
N SER A 254 -2.76 -1.25 5.71
CA SER A 254 -2.69 -2.15 6.86
C SER A 254 -1.24 -2.60 7.02
N MET A 255 -0.58 -2.08 8.05
CA MET A 255 0.87 -2.22 8.27
C MET A 255 1.17 -3.18 9.42
N ALA A 256 1.93 -4.23 9.14
CA ALA A 256 2.31 -5.20 10.15
C ALA A 256 3.12 -4.51 11.26
N ARG A 257 2.73 -4.68 12.53
CA ARG A 257 3.42 -4.01 13.66
C ARG A 257 4.90 -4.36 13.78
N ILE A 258 5.27 -5.58 13.36
CA ILE A 258 6.62 -6.11 13.53
C ILE A 258 7.58 -5.51 12.50
N SER A 259 7.16 -5.38 11.24
CA SER A 259 8.01 -4.90 10.15
C SER A 259 7.74 -3.44 9.75
N GLY A 260 6.55 -2.92 10.04
CA GLY A 260 6.04 -1.66 9.51
C GLY A 260 5.56 -1.74 8.06
N TYR A 261 5.54 -2.93 7.45
CA TYR A 261 5.26 -3.07 6.02
C TYR A 261 3.77 -3.15 5.72
N VAL A 262 3.37 -2.53 4.60
CA VAL A 262 2.01 -2.65 4.07
C VAL A 262 1.83 -4.05 3.54
N PHE A 263 0.86 -4.78 4.09
CA PHE A 263 0.53 -6.13 3.62
C PHE A 263 -0.89 -6.25 3.04
N ALA A 264 -1.73 -5.26 3.33
CA ALA A 264 -3.06 -5.15 2.78
C ALA A 264 -3.45 -3.67 2.65
N VAL A 265 -4.45 -3.42 1.82
CA VAL A 265 -5.00 -2.09 1.57
C VAL A 265 -6.45 -2.06 1.98
N HIS A 266 -6.83 -1.04 2.73
CA HIS A 266 -8.22 -0.86 3.13
C HIS A 266 -9.14 -0.68 1.93
N SER A 267 -10.15 -1.56 1.81
CA SER A 267 -11.02 -1.62 0.65
C SER A 267 -12.46 -1.25 1.00
N ALA A 268 -13.09 -1.94 1.94
CA ALA A 268 -14.52 -1.75 2.20
C ALA A 268 -14.85 -1.85 3.68
N GLU A 269 -15.95 -1.24 4.07
CA GLU A 269 -16.56 -1.45 5.38
C GLU A 269 -17.51 -2.66 5.33
N ASP A 270 -17.63 -3.38 6.44
CA ASP A 270 -18.68 -4.37 6.57
C ASP A 270 -20.02 -3.69 6.88
N VAL A 271 -20.90 -3.65 5.88
CA VAL A 271 -22.25 -3.08 6.01
C VAL A 271 -23.23 -4.00 6.74
N GLN A 272 -22.91 -5.29 6.86
CA GLN A 272 -23.74 -6.29 7.56
C GLN A 272 -23.36 -6.42 9.03
N PHE A 273 -22.09 -6.17 9.38
CA PHE A 273 -21.58 -6.23 10.74
C PHE A 273 -20.85 -4.93 11.10
N PRO A 274 -21.36 -4.13 12.06
CA PRO A 274 -20.96 -2.74 12.23
C PRO A 274 -19.54 -2.52 12.79
N PHE A 275 -18.76 -3.58 12.99
CA PHE A 275 -17.56 -3.55 13.83
C PHE A 275 -16.24 -3.70 13.07
N GLY A 276 -16.25 -4.05 11.79
CA GLY A 276 -15.01 -4.35 11.06
C GLY A 276 -14.95 -3.80 9.65
N SER A 277 -13.80 -4.00 9.05
CA SER A 277 -13.49 -3.59 7.68
C SER A 277 -12.79 -4.71 6.93
N TYR A 278 -12.90 -4.69 5.62
CA TYR A 278 -12.22 -5.61 4.73
C TYR A 278 -11.03 -4.93 4.07
N ASP A 279 -9.90 -5.62 4.08
CA ASP A 279 -8.69 -5.18 3.40
C ASP A 279 -8.27 -6.19 2.34
N ALA A 280 -7.91 -5.68 1.17
CA ALA A 280 -7.40 -6.44 0.05
C ALA A 280 -5.93 -6.79 0.29
N LEU A 281 -5.61 -8.09 0.26
CA LEU A 281 -4.26 -8.58 0.52
C LEU A 281 -3.32 -8.36 -0.65
N LEU A 282 -2.07 -8.01 -0.33
CA LEU A 282 -0.94 -8.09 -1.23
C LEU A 282 -0.46 -9.54 -1.34
N THR A 283 -0.86 -10.20 -2.41
CA THR A 283 -0.34 -11.51 -2.80
C THR A 283 1.04 -11.36 -3.42
N LYS A 284 1.77 -12.47 -3.57
CA LYS A 284 3.07 -12.48 -4.25
C LYS A 284 2.97 -11.94 -5.68
N ALA A 285 1.91 -12.29 -6.40
CA ALA A 285 1.65 -11.73 -7.74
C ALA A 285 1.55 -10.19 -7.72
N LYS A 286 0.78 -9.63 -6.79
CA LYS A 286 0.57 -8.18 -6.67
C LYS A 286 1.84 -7.44 -6.25
N LEU A 287 2.63 -8.02 -5.33
CA LEU A 287 3.94 -7.47 -4.93
C LEU A 287 4.95 -7.50 -6.07
N CYS A 288 5.09 -8.64 -6.74
CA CYS A 288 5.97 -8.76 -7.90
C CYS A 288 5.61 -7.75 -8.98
N PHE A 289 4.31 -7.49 -9.17
CA PHE A 289 3.86 -6.48 -10.11
C PHE A 289 4.27 -5.07 -9.70
N ALA A 290 4.10 -4.71 -8.42
CA ALA A 290 4.57 -3.43 -7.89
C ALA A 290 6.07 -3.20 -8.12
N LEU A 291 6.88 -4.25 -7.91
CA LEU A 291 8.33 -4.21 -8.19
C LEU A 291 8.64 -4.00 -9.67
N ARG A 292 7.91 -4.67 -10.57
CA ARG A 292 8.07 -4.47 -12.02
C ARG A 292 7.72 -3.06 -12.47
N LEU A 293 6.73 -2.41 -11.84
CA LEU A 293 6.44 -0.99 -12.10
C LEU A 293 7.63 -0.09 -11.70
N TYR A 294 8.57 -0.57 -10.90
CA TYR A 294 9.78 0.16 -10.55
C TYR A 294 11.04 -0.45 -11.20
N ASP A 295 10.88 -1.22 -12.28
CA ASP A 295 11.97 -1.92 -12.97
C ASP A 295 12.81 -2.83 -12.05
N ALA A 296 12.24 -3.27 -10.93
CA ALA A 296 12.86 -4.19 -9.99
C ALA A 296 12.48 -5.65 -10.31
N SER A 297 13.44 -6.55 -10.17
CA SER A 297 13.19 -7.99 -10.29
C SER A 297 12.39 -8.51 -9.10
N CYS A 298 11.50 -9.48 -9.34
CA CYS A 298 10.81 -10.16 -8.25
C CYS A 298 11.52 -11.47 -7.92
N SER A 299 12.26 -11.47 -6.81
CA SER A 299 12.83 -12.67 -6.18
C SER A 299 12.34 -12.73 -4.72
N ILE A 300 11.05 -13.02 -4.56
CA ILE A 300 10.37 -13.19 -3.27
C ILE A 300 10.01 -14.67 -3.10
#